data_AF-A0A964R682-F1
#
_entry.id   AF-A0A964R682-F1
#
_cell.length_a   1.000
_cell.length_b   1.000
_cell.length_c   1.000
_cell.angle_alpha   90.00
_cell.angle_beta   90.00
_cell.angle_gamma   90.00
#
_symmetry.space_group_name_H-M   'P 1'
#
loop_
_entity.id
_entity.type
_entity.pdbx_description
1 polymer ?
#
loop_
_entity_poly.entity_id
_entity_poly.type
_entity_poly.pdbx_seq_one_letter_code
_entity_poly.pdbx_strand_id
1 'polypeptide(L)'
;MIFFDSFIKRLRSSASIDPVRDWLLLLTVSGLILIGSIVWNMWAFGTVASGGTIGTVMSRSPTVFDNTSLEPIRTLFEKRATEEEKYTTGVYHFSDPSQ
;
A
#
# COMPACT_ATOMS: atom_id res chain seq x y z
N MET A 1 -2.23 24.71 -24.97
CA MET A 1 -3.20 25.53 -24.21
C MET A 1 -4.20 26.29 -25.10
N ILE A 2 -3.92 26.56 -26.38
CA ILE A 2 -4.81 27.31 -27.29
C ILE A 2 -6.05 26.52 -27.78
N PHE A 3 -5.94 25.18 -27.87
CA PHE A 3 -7.02 24.32 -28.37
C PHE A 3 -8.22 24.24 -27.42
N PHE A 4 -7.97 24.22 -26.11
CA PHE A 4 -9.03 24.15 -25.09
C PHE A 4 -9.87 25.44 -25.05
N ASP A 5 -9.22 26.60 -25.17
CA ASP A 5 -9.93 27.89 -25.18
C ASP A 5 -10.85 28.07 -26.40
N SER A 6 -10.41 27.57 -27.57
CA SER A 6 -11.23 27.57 -28.79
C SER A 6 -12.43 26.63 -28.66
N PHE A 7 -12.24 25.46 -28.07
CA PHE A 7 -13.30 24.48 -27.84
C PHE A 7 -14.36 25.00 -26.87
N ILE A 8 -13.94 25.62 -25.77
CA ILE A 8 -14.84 26.24 -24.77
C ILE A 8 -15.57 27.44 -25.35
N LYS A 9 -14.92 28.30 -26.15
CA LYS A 9 -15.59 29.42 -26.84
C LYS A 9 -16.63 28.93 -27.84
N ARG A 10 -16.36 27.84 -28.56
CA ARG A 10 -17.29 27.24 -29.53
C ARG A 10 -18.50 26.58 -28.85
N LEU A 11 -18.32 26.00 -27.67
CA LEU A 11 -19.43 25.54 -26.81
C LEU A 11 -20.30 26.70 -26.30
N ARG A 12 -19.71 27.88 -26.09
CA ARG A 12 -20.41 29.06 -25.56
C ARG A 12 -21.07 29.95 -26.62
N SER A 13 -20.66 29.84 -27.89
CA SER A 13 -21.07 30.74 -28.98
C SER A 13 -22.17 30.14 -29.87
N SER A 14 -23.27 29.70 -29.27
CA SER A 14 -24.50 29.44 -30.01
C SER A 14 -25.63 30.18 -29.30
N ALA A 15 -26.13 31.23 -29.94
CA ALA A 15 -27.20 32.11 -29.45
C ALA A 15 -28.59 31.44 -29.40
N SER A 16 -28.64 30.10 -29.37
CA SER A 16 -29.85 29.31 -29.18
C SER A 16 -29.49 28.12 -28.28
N ILE A 17 -29.98 28.17 -27.04
CA ILE A 17 -29.88 27.05 -26.09
C ILE A 17 -30.81 25.98 -26.63
N ASP A 18 -30.25 24.93 -27.22
CA ASP A 18 -30.96 23.70 -27.55
C ASP A 18 -30.70 22.72 -26.39
N PRO A 19 -31.59 22.67 -25.38
CA PRO A 19 -31.34 21.91 -24.17
C PRO A 19 -31.16 20.42 -24.49
N VAL A 20 -31.87 19.88 -25.48
CA VAL A 20 -31.82 18.45 -25.80
C VAL A 20 -30.45 18.06 -26.32
N ARG A 21 -29.89 18.84 -27.25
CA ARG A 21 -28.55 18.58 -27.81
C ARG A 21 -27.47 18.70 -26.74
N ASP A 22 -27.56 19.72 -25.89
CA ASP A 22 -26.55 19.98 -24.87
C ASP A 22 -26.56 18.89 -23.78
N TRP A 23 -27.74 18.41 -23.37
CA TRP A 23 -27.88 17.26 -22.47
C TRP A 23 -27.33 15.97 -23.07
N LEU A 24 -27.59 15.71 -24.36
CA LEU A 24 -27.08 14.52 -25.05
C LEU A 24 -25.54 14.54 -25.14
N LEU A 25 -24.97 15.71 -25.44
CA LEU A 25 -23.52 15.88 -25.45
C LEU A 25 -22.92 15.67 -24.05
N LEU A 26 -23.58 16.17 -23.00
CA LEU A 26 -23.12 15.99 -21.62
C LEU A 26 -23.17 14.51 -21.21
N LEU A 27 -24.27 13.80 -21.54
CA LEU A 27 -24.42 12.37 -21.25
C LEU A 27 -23.40 11.52 -22.00
N THR A 28 -23.15 11.82 -23.27
CA THR A 28 -22.15 11.08 -24.07
C THR A 28 -20.74 11.29 -23.54
N VAL A 29 -20.36 12.53 -23.22
CA VAL A 29 -19.06 12.83 -22.60
C VAL A 29 -18.93 12.15 -21.23
N SER A 30 -19.99 12.20 -20.42
CA SER A 30 -20.02 11.52 -19.12
C SER A 30 -19.85 10.01 -19.27
N GLY A 31 -20.53 9.39 -20.23
CA GLY A 31 -20.40 7.96 -20.52
C GLY A 31 -18.97 7.58 -20.95
N LEU A 32 -18.34 8.37 -21.80
CA LEU A 32 -16.94 8.14 -22.22
C LEU A 32 -15.96 8.23 -21.04
N ILE A 33 -16.14 9.24 -20.18
CA ILE A 33 -15.33 9.38 -18.97
C ILE A 33 -15.54 8.18 -18.04
N LEU A 34 -16.79 7.76 -17.84
CA LEU A 34 -17.12 6.61 -16.99
C LEU A 34 -16.46 5.32 -17.49
N ILE A 35 -16.59 5.02 -18.79
CA ILE A 35 -15.98 3.85 -19.41
C ILE A 35 -14.45 3.92 -19.26
N GLY A 36 -13.85 5.08 -19.53
CA GLY A 36 -12.42 5.30 -19.34
C GLY A 36 -11.98 5.05 -17.90
N SER A 37 -12.72 5.55 -16.91
CA SER A 37 -12.45 5.31 -15.50
C SER A 37 -12.55 3.85 -15.12
N ILE A 38 -13.55 3.10 -15.62
CA ILE A 38 -13.69 1.66 -15.34
C ILE A 38 -12.49 0.90 -15.88
N VAL A 39 -12.14 1.11 -17.16
CA VAL A 39 -11.00 0.44 -17.80
C VAL A 39 -9.69 0.78 -17.08
N TRP A 40 -9.49 2.06 -16.75
CA TRP A 40 -8.31 2.49 -16.01
C TRP A 40 -8.21 1.82 -14.65
N ASN A 41 -9.30 1.77 -13.88
CA ASN A 41 -9.31 1.12 -12.56
C ASN A 41 -9.06 -0.38 -12.66
N MET A 42 -9.66 -1.07 -13.64
CA MET A 42 -9.46 -2.50 -13.83
C MET A 42 -8.01 -2.83 -14.20
N TRP A 43 -7.43 -2.04 -15.11
CA TRP A 43 -6.01 -2.17 -15.48
C TRP A 43 -5.07 -1.85 -14.31
N ALA A 44 -5.36 -0.78 -13.57
CA ALA A 44 -4.60 -0.37 -12.39
C ALA A 44 -4.61 -1.48 -11.33
N PHE A 45 -5.79 -2.02 -11.03
CA PHE A 45 -5.93 -3.12 -10.08
C PHE A 45 -5.16 -4.36 -10.55
N GLY A 46 -5.29 -4.76 -11.80
CA GLY A 46 -4.54 -5.90 -12.36
C GLY A 46 -3.02 -5.71 -12.28
N THR A 47 -2.54 -4.49 -12.51
CA THR A 47 -1.12 -4.13 -12.41
C THR A 47 -0.60 -4.23 -10.98
N VAL A 48 -1.38 -3.77 -10.00
CA VAL A 48 -0.98 -3.85 -8.58
C VAL A 48 -1.09 -5.29 -8.07
N ALA A 49 -2.14 -6.03 -8.46
CA ALA A 49 -2.34 -7.42 -8.06
C ALA A 49 -1.25 -8.36 -8.60
N SER A 50 -0.67 -8.05 -9.76
CA SER A 50 0.47 -8.79 -10.32
C SER A 50 1.84 -8.38 -9.74
N GLY A 51 1.87 -7.48 -8.77
CA GLY A 51 3.09 -6.99 -8.12
C GLY A 51 3.76 -5.82 -8.83
N GLY A 52 3.13 -5.25 -9.86
CA GLY A 52 3.55 -4.00 -10.46
C GLY A 52 3.19 -2.79 -9.60
N THR A 53 3.82 -1.65 -9.87
CA THR A 53 3.53 -0.39 -9.18
C THR A 53 3.06 0.67 -10.17
N ILE A 54 2.09 1.49 -9.77
CA ILE A 54 1.63 2.63 -10.57
C ILE A 54 2.37 3.88 -10.10
N GLY A 55 3.18 4.47 -10.98
CA GLY A 55 4.02 5.64 -10.66
C GLY A 55 5.48 5.29 -10.37
N THR A 56 6.23 6.25 -9.84
CA THR A 56 7.64 6.03 -9.46
C THR A 56 7.71 5.05 -8.29
N VAL A 57 8.57 4.04 -8.41
CA VAL A 57 8.88 3.12 -7.31
C VAL A 57 9.37 3.97 -6.13
N MET A 58 8.56 4.13 -5.09
CA MET A 58 9.08 4.72 -3.85
C MET A 58 10.19 3.79 -3.40
N SER A 59 11.44 4.29 -3.34
CA SER A 59 12.54 3.57 -2.73
C SER A 59 12.07 3.06 -1.38
N ARG A 60 11.91 1.75 -1.29
CA ARG A 60 11.56 1.06 -0.06
C ARG A 60 12.53 1.55 1.00
N SER A 61 12.02 2.26 2.00
CA SER A 61 12.84 2.61 3.17
C SER A 61 13.47 1.31 3.66
N PRO A 62 14.79 1.25 3.89
CA PRO A 62 15.43 0.03 4.36
C PRO A 62 14.67 -0.48 5.58
N THR A 63 14.30 -1.75 5.53
CA THR A 63 13.57 -2.43 6.60
C THR A 63 14.32 -2.18 7.91
N VAL A 64 13.73 -1.42 8.83
CA VAL A 64 14.34 -1.09 10.13
C VAL A 64 14.58 -2.36 10.97
N PHE A 65 13.85 -3.43 10.66
CA PHE A 65 14.04 -4.75 11.24
C PHE A 65 14.98 -5.60 10.38
N ASP A 66 16.24 -5.68 10.83
CA ASP A 66 17.18 -6.71 10.41
C ASP A 66 17.00 -7.95 11.29
N ASN A 67 16.95 -9.15 10.70
CA ASN A 67 16.82 -10.41 11.45
C ASN A 67 17.99 -10.63 12.41
N THR A 68 19.14 -9.98 12.18
CA THR A 68 20.26 -9.96 13.13
C THR A 68 19.88 -9.35 14.48
N SER A 69 18.88 -8.46 14.54
CA SER A 69 18.37 -7.88 15.78
C SER A 69 17.60 -8.87 16.66
N LEU A 70 17.20 -10.02 16.12
CA LEU A 70 16.48 -11.08 16.84
C LEU A 70 17.41 -12.12 17.45
N GLU A 71 18.66 -12.22 17.01
CA GLU A 71 19.66 -13.15 17.57
C GLU A 71 19.96 -12.92 19.05
N PRO A 72 20.11 -11.67 19.54
CA PRO A 72 20.26 -11.40 20.98
C PRO A 72 19.06 -11.89 21.81
N ILE A 73 17.85 -11.85 21.24
CA ILE A 73 16.63 -12.30 21.91
C ILE A 73 16.62 -13.83 21.98
N ARG A 74 16.94 -14.51 20.87
CA ARG A 74 17.03 -15.96 20.80
C ARG A 74 18.07 -16.52 21.78
N THR A 75 19.26 -15.95 21.77
CA THR A 75 20.36 -16.36 22.66
C THR A 75 20.03 -16.14 24.15
N LEU A 76 19.24 -15.11 24.48
CA LEU A 76 18.76 -14.89 25.85
C LEU A 76 17.80 -16.02 26.29
N PHE A 77 16.86 -16.41 25.43
CA PHE A 77 15.93 -17.50 25.73
C PHE A 77 16.63 -18.85 25.87
N GLU A 78 17.58 -19.15 25.00
CA GLU A 78 18.39 -20.38 25.10
C GLU A 78 19.16 -20.43 26.43
N LYS A 79 19.78 -19.32 26.84
CA LYS A 79 20.46 -19.23 28.15
C LYS A 79 19.50 -19.44 29.32
N ARG A 80 18.29 -18.87 29.27
CA ARG A 80 17.27 -19.04 30.33
C ARG A 80 16.79 -20.48 30.41
N ALA A 81 16.57 -21.12 29.27
CA ALA A 81 16.14 -22.52 29.22
C ALA A 81 17.20 -23.46 29.82
N THR A 82 18.48 -23.28 29.46
CA THR A 82 19.57 -24.07 30.07
C THR A 82 19.71 -23.79 31.57
N GLU A 83 19.45 -22.57 32.02
CA GLU A 83 19.53 -22.22 33.44
C GLU A 83 18.38 -22.87 34.25
N GLU A 84 17.17 -22.89 33.70
CA GLU A 84 16.02 -23.58 34.29
C GLU A 84 16.22 -25.10 34.37
N GLU A 85 16.84 -25.69 33.35
CA GLU A 85 17.22 -27.10 33.34
C GLU A 85 18.14 -27.45 34.52
N LYS A 86 19.10 -26.58 34.88
CA LYS A 86 19.99 -26.82 36.03
C LYS A 86 19.27 -26.82 37.39
N TYR A 87 18.21 -26.01 37.52
CA TYR A 87 17.38 -26.01 38.74
C TYR A 87 16.51 -27.26 38.83
N THR A 88 15.99 -27.76 37.70
CA THR A 88 15.11 -28.94 37.67
C THR A 88 15.87 -30.27 37.77
N THR A 89 17.06 -30.36 37.15
CA THR A 89 17.90 -31.56 37.16
C THR A 89 18.72 -31.74 38.45
N GLY A 90 18.62 -30.79 39.39
CA GLY A 90 19.32 -30.85 40.68
C GLY A 90 20.83 -30.58 40.60
N VAL A 91 21.31 -30.02 39.48
CA VAL A 91 22.72 -29.58 39.34
C VAL A 91 23.03 -28.47 40.35
N TYR A 92 22.05 -27.61 40.62
CA TYR A 92 22.14 -26.67 41.74
C TYR A 92 21.70 -27.34 43.04
N HIS A 93 22.66 -27.67 43.89
CA HIS A 93 22.41 -28.08 45.26
C HIS A 93 22.67 -26.90 46.20
N PHE A 94 21.68 -26.55 47.03
CA PHE A 94 21.90 -25.59 48.11
C PHE A 94 22.58 -26.32 49.26
N SER A 95 23.79 -25.90 49.62
CA SER A 95 24.47 -26.36 50.84
C SER A 95 24.17 -25.36 51.95
N ASP A 96 23.54 -25.84 53.02
CA ASP A 96 23.28 -25.02 54.20
C ASP A 96 24.61 -24.65 54.88
N PRO A 97 24.96 -23.34 55.00
CA PRO A 97 26.21 -22.90 55.59
C PRO A 97 26.27 -23.07 57.12
N SER A 98 25.21 -23.57 57.77
CA SER A 98 25.14 -23.76 59.22
C SER A 98 25.54 -25.16 59.73
N GLN A 99 25.97 -26.07 58.86
CA GLN A 99 26.51 -27.39 59.23
C GLN A 99 27.98 -27.37 59.64
#